data_AF-A0A800AE22-F1
#
_entry.id   AF-A0A800AE22-F1
#
_cell.length_a   1.000
_cell.length_b   1.000
_cell.length_c   1.000
_cell.angle_alpha   90.00
_cell.angle_beta   90.00
_cell.angle_gamma   90.00
#
_symmetry.space_group_name_H-M   'P 1'
#
loop_
_entity.id
_entity.type
_entity.pdbx_description
1 polymer ?
#
loop_
_entity_poly.entity_id
_entity_poly.type
_entity_poly.pdbx_seq_one_letter_code
_entity_poly.pdbx_strand_id
1 'polypeptide(L)'
;MHKSFLPLWAGMLFSEMVSAFAGSKEAPLLAVSPLTSAQAKDIQRQWAQHLRTEVTVTNSIGIKMVLIPPGEFIMGLTEEQMETILTLFRNDPKLKKNYLGMATWAMLMMPAHRVRITRLFYMGVCEVTFEQFRQFVEATLRCKARRATSVASSAAVPLIGNVGVRCPPIACASPKGLPSTSTWAFES
;
A
#
# COMPACT_ATOMS: atom_id res chain seq x y z
N MET A 1 -62.22 -9.36 -38.78
CA MET A 1 -61.80 -8.59 -37.59
C MET A 1 -61.21 -9.57 -36.57
N HIS A 2 -59.93 -9.91 -36.69
CA HIS A 2 -59.25 -10.82 -35.78
C HIS A 2 -58.48 -9.99 -34.74
N LYS A 3 -58.92 -10.05 -33.47
CA LYS A 3 -58.21 -9.44 -32.34
C LYS A 3 -57.21 -10.46 -31.81
N SER A 4 -55.92 -10.15 -31.89
CA SER A 4 -54.83 -10.93 -31.32
C SER A 4 -54.88 -10.85 -29.80
N PHE A 5 -55.27 -11.96 -29.16
CA PHE A 5 -55.30 -12.15 -27.73
C PHE A 5 -53.87 -12.46 -27.26
N LEU A 6 -53.20 -11.51 -26.60
CA LEU A 6 -51.91 -11.77 -25.96
C LEU A 6 -52.17 -12.45 -24.59
N PRO A 7 -51.48 -13.55 -24.26
CA PRO A 7 -51.74 -14.31 -23.04
C PRO A 7 -51.24 -13.56 -21.79
N LEU A 8 -52.08 -13.54 -20.77
CA LEU A 8 -51.91 -12.88 -19.47
C LEU A 8 -50.73 -13.41 -18.61
N TRP A 9 -49.92 -14.35 -19.10
CA TRP A 9 -48.80 -14.93 -18.33
C TRP A 9 -47.53 -14.08 -18.34
N ALA A 10 -47.42 -13.09 -19.24
CA ALA A 10 -46.16 -12.41 -19.52
C ALA A 10 -45.75 -11.41 -18.41
N GLY A 11 -46.67 -11.07 -17.51
CA GLY A 11 -46.42 -10.16 -16.38
C GLY A 11 -45.94 -10.85 -15.10
N MET A 12 -46.08 -12.18 -14.97
CA MET A 12 -45.86 -12.86 -13.68
C MET A 12 -44.41 -13.25 -13.41
N LEU A 13 -43.53 -13.26 -14.42
CA LEU A 13 -42.11 -13.61 -14.25
C LEU A 13 -41.19 -12.41 -13.95
N PHE A 14 -41.70 -11.18 -14.00
CA PHE A 14 -40.87 -10.00 -13.71
C PHE A 14 -40.96 -9.54 -12.25
N SER A 15 -41.98 -9.98 -11.50
CA SER A 15 -42.18 -9.50 -10.12
C SER A 15 -41.39 -10.29 -9.07
N GLU A 16 -41.02 -11.55 -9.31
CA GLU A 16 -40.20 -12.32 -8.36
C GLU A 16 -38.69 -12.13 -8.56
N MET A 17 -38.24 -11.72 -9.75
CA MET A 17 -36.79 -11.58 -10.01
C MET A 17 -36.20 -10.27 -9.45
N VAL A 18 -37.04 -9.28 -9.14
CA VAL A 18 -36.58 -7.97 -8.61
C VAL A 18 -36.30 -8.01 -7.10
N SER A 19 -36.83 -9.00 -6.37
CA SER A 19 -36.70 -9.04 -4.91
C SER A 19 -35.40 -9.66 -4.39
N ALA A 20 -34.56 -10.25 -5.26
CA ALA A 20 -33.27 -10.85 -4.88
C ALA A 20 -32.08 -9.86 -4.88
N PHE A 21 -32.29 -8.62 -5.34
CA PHE A 21 -31.26 -7.57 -5.38
C PHE A 21 -31.51 -6.42 -4.41
N ALA A 22 -32.36 -6.63 -3.39
CA ALA A 22 -32.42 -5.74 -2.24
C ALA A 22 -31.21 -6.02 -1.34
N GLY A 23 -30.03 -5.57 -1.78
CA GLY A 23 -28.83 -5.52 -0.95
C GLY A 23 -29.17 -4.78 0.34
N SER A 24 -29.08 -5.47 1.47
CA SER A 24 -29.32 -4.90 2.78
C SER A 24 -28.47 -3.65 2.94
N LYS A 25 -29.14 -2.53 3.21
CA LYS A 25 -28.58 -1.19 3.41
C LYS A 25 -27.70 -1.09 4.67
N GLU A 26 -27.43 -2.20 5.33
CA GLU A 26 -26.73 -2.26 6.61
C GLU A 26 -25.23 -2.44 6.38
N ALA A 27 -24.43 -1.73 7.17
CA ALA A 27 -22.98 -1.81 7.06
C ALA A 27 -22.50 -3.23 7.42
N PRO A 28 -21.53 -3.80 6.68
CA PRO A 28 -20.97 -5.12 6.99
C PRO A 28 -20.33 -5.16 8.39
N LEU A 29 -20.09 -6.37 8.89
CA LEU A 29 -19.52 -6.57 10.22
C LEU A 29 -18.16 -5.87 10.39
N LEU A 30 -17.94 -5.29 11.57
CA LEU A 30 -16.65 -4.72 11.95
C LEU A 30 -15.62 -5.83 12.20
N ALA A 31 -14.38 -5.61 11.77
CA ALA A 31 -13.28 -6.54 12.02
C ALA A 31 -12.76 -6.39 13.47
N VAL A 32 -13.34 -7.13 14.42
CA VAL A 32 -12.94 -7.09 15.84
C VAL A 32 -12.04 -8.28 16.17
N SER A 33 -10.82 -8.02 16.65
CA SER A 33 -9.86 -9.04 17.10
C SER A 33 -10.36 -9.78 18.36
N PRO A 34 -10.12 -11.10 18.52
CA PRO A 34 -9.29 -12.00 17.70
C PRO A 34 -10.03 -12.63 16.52
N LEU A 35 -9.49 -12.49 15.31
CA LEU A 35 -10.04 -13.05 14.06
C LEU A 35 -9.14 -14.14 13.50
N THR A 36 -9.75 -15.16 12.90
CA THR A 36 -9.03 -16.12 12.07
C THR A 36 -8.76 -15.56 10.67
N SER A 37 -7.80 -16.13 9.96
CA SER A 37 -7.46 -15.70 8.59
C SER A 37 -8.62 -15.88 7.60
N ALA A 38 -9.47 -16.89 7.78
CA ALA A 38 -10.67 -17.11 6.99
C ALA A 38 -11.70 -16.00 7.25
N GLN A 39 -12.02 -15.74 8.52
CA GLN A 39 -12.96 -14.68 8.91
C GLN A 39 -12.51 -13.29 8.42
N ALA A 40 -11.21 -12.98 8.53
CA ALA A 40 -10.67 -11.71 8.07
C ALA A 40 -10.87 -11.51 6.55
N LYS A 41 -10.63 -12.57 5.75
CA LYS A 41 -10.85 -12.55 4.29
C LYS A 41 -12.32 -12.40 3.93
N ASP A 42 -13.21 -13.06 4.67
CA ASP A 42 -14.65 -12.98 4.40
C ASP A 42 -15.20 -11.59 4.73
N ILE A 43 -14.79 -11.00 5.85
CA ILE A 43 -15.13 -9.61 6.20
C ILE A 43 -14.60 -8.65 5.13
N GLN A 44 -13.36 -8.80 4.68
CA GLN A 44 -12.80 -8.00 3.58
C GLN A 44 -13.62 -8.10 2.29
N ARG A 45 -14.06 -9.30 1.90
CA ARG A 45 -14.91 -9.49 0.71
C ARG A 45 -16.29 -8.84 0.86
N GLN A 46 -16.91 -8.97 2.03
CA GLN A 46 -18.21 -8.34 2.31
C GLN A 46 -18.11 -6.83 2.23
N TRP A 47 -17.05 -6.23 2.78
CA TRP A 47 -16.79 -4.80 2.67
C TRP A 47 -16.54 -4.36 1.22
N ALA A 48 -15.76 -5.12 0.46
CA ALA A 48 -15.53 -4.82 -0.95
C ALA A 48 -16.84 -4.87 -1.77
N GLN A 49 -17.69 -5.88 -1.54
CA GLN A 49 -19.01 -6.00 -2.17
C GLN A 49 -19.94 -4.84 -1.80
N HIS A 50 -19.98 -4.45 -0.53
CA HIS A 50 -20.80 -3.34 -0.05
C HIS A 50 -20.38 -2.00 -0.69
N LEU A 51 -19.07 -1.78 -0.81
CA LEU A 51 -18.51 -0.59 -1.45
C LEU A 51 -18.52 -0.66 -2.99
N ARG A 52 -18.90 -1.80 -3.56
CA ARG A 52 -18.82 -2.09 -5.00
C ARG A 52 -17.42 -1.83 -5.58
N THR A 53 -16.40 -2.23 -4.81
CA THR A 53 -14.97 -2.12 -5.16
C THR A 53 -14.30 -3.48 -5.10
N GLU A 54 -13.05 -3.55 -5.53
CA GLU A 54 -12.22 -4.74 -5.41
C GLU A 54 -11.48 -4.77 -4.06
N VAL A 55 -11.28 -5.99 -3.53
CA VAL A 55 -10.48 -6.21 -2.32
C VAL A 55 -9.03 -5.75 -2.53
N THR A 56 -8.50 -5.97 -3.74
CA THR A 56 -7.16 -5.58 -4.14
C THR A 56 -7.26 -4.63 -5.31
N VAL A 57 -6.72 -3.43 -5.18
CA VAL A 57 -6.61 -2.45 -6.27
C VAL A 57 -5.15 -2.25 -6.63
N THR A 58 -4.89 -1.85 -7.87
CA THR A 58 -3.53 -1.55 -8.34
C THR A 58 -3.43 -0.06 -8.64
N ASN A 59 -2.41 0.61 -8.08
CA ASN A 59 -2.17 2.02 -8.39
C ASN A 59 -1.50 2.18 -9.78
N SER A 60 -1.32 3.42 -10.24
CA SER A 60 -0.72 3.71 -11.56
C SER A 60 0.72 3.23 -11.76
N ILE A 61 1.44 2.92 -10.68
CA ILE A 61 2.83 2.43 -10.68
C ILE A 61 2.86 0.89 -10.60
N GLY A 62 1.70 0.23 -10.53
CA GLY A 62 1.61 -1.23 -10.43
C GLY A 62 1.68 -1.78 -9.01
N ILE A 63 1.57 -0.93 -7.98
CA ILE A 63 1.59 -1.37 -6.57
C ILE A 63 0.22 -1.92 -6.19
N LYS A 64 0.19 -3.15 -5.69
CA LYS A 64 -1.01 -3.81 -5.16
C LYS A 64 -1.33 -3.27 -3.77
N MET A 65 -2.56 -2.81 -3.60
CA MET A 65 -3.08 -2.30 -2.33
C MET A 65 -4.33 -3.09 -1.95
N VAL A 66 -4.41 -3.51 -0.69
CA VAL A 66 -5.52 -4.31 -0.15
C VAL A 66 -6.40 -3.45 0.76
N LEU A 67 -7.70 -3.67 0.68
CA LEU A 67 -8.70 -3.02 1.50
C LEU A 67 -8.61 -3.49 2.96
N ILE A 68 -8.42 -2.54 3.87
CA ILE A 68 -8.50 -2.75 5.31
C ILE A 68 -9.89 -2.28 5.79
N PRO A 69 -10.75 -3.19 6.26
CA PRO A 69 -12.09 -2.84 6.73
C PRO A 69 -12.03 -2.11 8.08
N PRO A 70 -13.08 -1.36 8.44
CA PRO A 70 -13.19 -0.80 9.78
C PRO A 70 -13.25 -1.92 10.82
N GLY A 71 -12.60 -1.69 11.95
CA GLY A 71 -12.34 -2.75 12.91
C GLY A 71 -11.68 -2.25 14.19
N GLU A 72 -11.47 -3.16 15.12
CA GLU A 72 -10.88 -2.89 16.42
C GLU A 72 -9.88 -3.96 16.82
N PHE A 73 -8.78 -3.53 17.39
CA PHE A 73 -7.72 -4.42 17.87
C PHE A 73 -6.99 -3.79 19.05
N ILE A 74 -6.28 -4.62 19.81
CA ILE A 74 -5.40 -4.15 20.89
C ILE A 74 -4.01 -3.92 20.28
N MET A 75 -3.49 -2.69 20.39
CA MET A 75 -2.13 -2.33 19.98
C MET A 75 -1.23 -2.24 21.20
N GLY A 76 0.00 -2.72 21.06
CA GLY A 76 0.99 -2.79 22.13
C GLY A 76 1.02 -4.16 22.78
N LEU A 77 1.75 -4.24 23.89
CA LEU A 77 2.00 -5.48 24.62
C LEU A 77 1.08 -5.54 25.84
N THR A 78 0.49 -6.71 26.13
CA THR A 78 -0.24 -6.92 27.39
C THR A 78 0.74 -7.18 28.54
N GLU A 79 0.30 -6.99 29.79
CA GLU A 79 1.12 -7.27 30.97
C GLU A 79 1.57 -8.74 31.03
N GLU A 80 0.68 -9.67 30.67
CA GLU A 80 0.99 -11.11 30.61
C GLU A 80 2.04 -11.44 29.53
N GLN A 81 1.94 -10.80 28.37
CA GLN A 81 2.93 -10.93 27.30
C GLN A 81 4.28 -10.34 27.71
N MET A 82 4.26 -9.23 28.45
CA MET A 82 5.48 -8.62 29.02
C MET A 82 6.18 -9.58 29.97
N GLU A 83 5.46 -10.20 30.91
CA GLU A 83 6.06 -11.16 31.84
C GLU A 83 6.67 -12.36 31.11
N THR A 84 5.96 -12.87 30.10
CA THR A 84 6.46 -13.94 29.23
C THR A 84 7.74 -13.53 28.52
N ILE A 85 7.81 -12.30 28.00
CA ILE A 85 9.01 -11.79 27.32
C ILE A 85 10.17 -11.60 28.31
N LEU A 86 9.91 -11.06 29.51
CA LEU A 86 10.93 -10.87 30.54
C LEU A 86 11.50 -12.21 31.04
N THR A 87 10.66 -13.24 31.19
CA THR A 87 11.11 -14.58 31.57
C THR A 87 11.96 -15.22 30.47
N LEU A 88 11.58 -15.08 29.20
CA LEU A 88 12.39 -15.53 28.06
C LEU A 88 13.76 -14.84 28.03
N PHE A 89 13.81 -13.52 28.24
CA PHE A 89 15.07 -12.77 28.27
C PHE A 89 15.99 -13.14 29.44
N ARG A 90 15.43 -13.53 30.58
CA ARG A 90 16.20 -13.99 31.75
C ARG A 90 16.84 -15.36 31.52
N ASN A 91 16.15 -16.23 30.78
CA ASN A 91 16.52 -17.64 30.63
C ASN A 91 17.43 -17.90 29.43
N ASP A 92 17.38 -17.08 28.39
CA ASP A 92 18.27 -17.24 27.22
C ASP A 92 19.64 -16.56 27.47
N PRO A 93 20.76 -17.32 27.44
CA PRO A 93 22.10 -16.79 27.73
C PRO A 93 22.59 -15.73 26.73
N LYS A 94 22.06 -15.67 25.50
CA LYS A 94 22.40 -14.62 24.52
C LYS A 94 21.67 -13.32 24.82
N LEU A 95 20.39 -13.41 25.17
CA LEU A 95 19.53 -12.26 25.48
C LEU A 95 19.83 -11.66 26.85
N LYS A 96 20.25 -12.50 27.81
CA LYS A 96 20.62 -12.09 29.17
C LYS A 96 21.72 -11.02 29.20
N LYS A 97 22.66 -11.03 28.24
CA LYS A 97 23.73 -10.02 28.13
C LYS A 97 23.20 -8.61 27.86
N ASN A 98 22.07 -8.50 27.15
CA ASN A 98 21.43 -7.24 26.78
C ASN A 98 20.06 -7.07 27.44
N TYR A 99 19.83 -7.70 28.60
CA TYR A 99 18.51 -7.70 29.27
C TYR A 99 17.95 -6.30 29.47
N LEU A 100 18.76 -5.35 29.95
CA LEU A 100 18.32 -3.97 30.20
C LEU A 100 17.84 -3.29 28.91
N GLY A 101 18.57 -3.47 27.81
CA GLY A 101 18.17 -2.93 26.50
C GLY A 101 16.88 -3.55 25.98
N MET A 102 16.73 -4.86 26.10
CA MET A 102 15.54 -5.58 25.66
C MET A 102 14.31 -5.26 26.53
N ALA A 103 14.48 -5.13 27.85
CA ALA A 103 13.43 -4.67 28.76
C ALA A 103 13.03 -3.23 28.46
N THR A 104 13.99 -2.35 28.18
CA THR A 104 13.72 -0.95 27.79
C THR A 104 12.94 -0.88 26.48
N TRP A 105 13.31 -1.69 25.48
CA TRP A 105 12.58 -1.80 24.22
C TRP A 105 11.14 -2.32 24.43
N ALA A 106 10.96 -3.35 25.24
CA ALA A 106 9.63 -3.88 25.54
C ALA A 106 8.75 -2.84 26.26
N MET A 107 9.34 -2.01 27.13
CA MET A 107 8.62 -0.91 27.79
C MET A 107 8.09 0.13 26.81
N LEU A 108 8.74 0.36 25.66
CA LEU A 108 8.25 1.30 24.64
C LEU A 108 6.95 0.83 23.96
N MET A 109 6.61 -0.45 24.05
CA MET A 109 5.40 -1.05 23.46
C MET A 109 4.23 -1.12 24.46
N MET A 110 4.41 -0.65 25.70
CA MET A 110 3.40 -0.59 26.76
C MET A 110 2.84 0.83 26.90
N PRO A 111 1.58 1.00 27.36
CA PRO A 111 0.59 -0.04 27.64
C PRO A 111 -0.18 -0.48 26.38
N ALA A 112 -0.68 -1.73 26.42
CA ALA A 112 -1.70 -2.17 25.48
C ALA A 112 -2.93 -1.25 25.54
N HIS A 113 -3.35 -0.74 24.38
CA HIS A 113 -4.54 0.10 24.26
C HIS A 113 -5.40 -0.33 23.08
N ARG A 114 -6.72 -0.16 23.22
CA ARG A 114 -7.69 -0.51 22.17
C ARG A 114 -7.68 0.56 21.09
N VAL A 115 -7.37 0.15 19.86
CA VAL A 115 -7.40 0.98 18.66
C VAL A 115 -8.65 0.64 17.85
N ARG A 116 -9.36 1.68 17.41
CA ARG A 116 -10.53 1.58 16.53
C ARG A 116 -10.26 2.26 15.20
N ILE A 117 -10.29 1.48 14.13
CA ILE A 117 -10.26 1.95 12.74
C ILE A 117 -11.70 2.26 12.34
N THR A 118 -12.05 3.55 12.27
CA THR A 118 -13.41 4.01 11.94
C THR A 118 -13.65 4.10 10.45
N ARG A 119 -12.60 4.34 9.65
CA ARG A 119 -12.66 4.47 8.21
C ARG A 119 -11.79 3.41 7.56
N LEU A 120 -12.35 2.74 6.57
CA LEU A 120 -11.60 1.86 5.69
C LEU A 120 -10.56 2.63 4.88
N PHE A 121 -9.48 1.95 4.55
CA PHE A 121 -8.42 2.48 3.68
C PHE A 121 -7.69 1.33 2.98
N TYR A 122 -6.88 1.66 1.99
CA TYR A 122 -6.05 0.69 1.28
C TYR A 122 -4.62 0.71 1.83
N MET A 123 -4.04 -0.47 2.04
CA MET A 123 -2.65 -0.65 2.48
C MET A 123 -1.85 -1.43 1.43
N GLY A 124 -0.61 -1.02 1.17
CA GLY A 124 0.29 -1.76 0.28
C GLY A 124 0.51 -3.19 0.78
N VAL A 125 0.44 -4.17 -0.13
CA VAL A 125 0.67 -5.59 0.22
C VAL A 125 2.12 -5.81 0.63
N CYS A 126 3.03 -5.12 -0.05
CA CYS A 126 4.46 -5.15 0.21
C CYS A 126 4.97 -3.74 0.45
N GLU A 127 6.15 -3.65 1.06
CA GLU A 127 6.93 -2.42 1.09
C GLU A 127 7.22 -1.93 -0.34
N VAL A 128 7.40 -0.62 -0.47
CA VAL A 128 7.69 0.01 -1.76
C VAL A 128 9.10 -0.40 -2.21
N THR A 129 9.23 -0.92 -3.42
CA THR A 129 10.53 -1.30 -3.96
C THR A 129 11.32 -0.09 -4.44
N PHE A 130 12.66 -0.20 -4.47
CA PHE A 130 13.53 0.85 -5.01
C PHE A 130 13.18 1.23 -6.45
N GLU A 131 12.80 0.27 -7.28
CA GLU A 131 12.40 0.52 -8.67
C GLU A 131 11.11 1.34 -8.74
N GLN A 132 10.09 0.97 -7.96
CA GLN A 132 8.82 1.72 -7.88
C GLN A 132 9.06 3.16 -7.38
N PHE A 133 9.91 3.33 -6.36
CA PHE A 133 10.28 4.66 -5.88
C PHE A 133 11.02 5.48 -6.94
N ARG A 134 11.93 4.85 -7.69
CA ARG A 134 12.63 5.52 -8.81
C ARG A 134 11.64 6.02 -9.86
N GLN A 135 10.66 5.22 -10.25
CA GLN A 135 9.61 5.63 -11.19
C GLN A 135 8.83 6.85 -10.68
N PHE A 136 8.51 6.88 -9.38
CA PHE A 136 7.89 8.06 -8.74
C PHE A 136 8.77 9.31 -8.86
N VAL A 137 10.06 9.20 -8.54
CA VAL A 137 11.03 10.31 -8.62
C VAL A 137 11.14 10.83 -10.06
N GLU A 138 11.24 9.94 -11.06
CA GLU A 138 11.31 10.32 -12.47
C GLU A 138 10.02 11.02 -12.95
N ALA A 139 8.86 10.62 -12.44
CA ALA A 139 7.57 11.19 -12.79
C ALA A 139 7.26 12.55 -12.13
N THR A 140 7.65 12.73 -10.86
CA THR A 140 7.28 13.93 -10.06
C THR A 140 8.41 14.89 -9.79
N LEU A 141 9.64 14.39 -9.59
CA LEU A 141 10.80 15.19 -9.19
C LEU A 141 11.71 15.54 -10.37
N ARG A 142 11.21 15.45 -11.60
CA ARG A 142 11.94 15.96 -12.76
C ARG A 142 12.18 17.47 -12.56
N CYS A 143 13.43 17.86 -12.37
CA CYS A 143 13.85 19.25 -12.53
C CYS A 143 13.27 19.73 -13.85
N LYS A 144 12.38 20.72 -13.78
CA LYS A 144 11.96 21.50 -14.94
C LYS A 144 13.21 22.23 -15.45
N ALA A 145 14.09 21.50 -16.14
CA ALA A 145 15.07 22.09 -17.01
C ALA A 145 14.24 22.76 -18.09
N ARG A 146 13.95 24.05 -17.87
CA ARG A 146 13.37 24.96 -18.85
C ARG A 146 14.16 24.71 -20.12
N ARG A 147 13.50 24.12 -21.12
CA ARG A 147 14.07 23.89 -22.45
C ARG A 147 14.65 25.24 -22.85
N ALA A 148 15.97 25.40 -22.82
CA ALA A 148 16.60 26.55 -23.43
C ALA A 148 16.36 26.34 -24.92
N THR A 149 15.27 26.91 -25.43
CA THR A 149 15.13 27.15 -26.85
C THR A 149 16.32 28.01 -27.21
N SER A 150 17.31 27.40 -27.86
CA SER A 150 18.44 28.12 -28.42
C SER A 150 17.90 29.04 -29.50
N VAL A 151 17.53 30.27 -29.11
CA VAL A 151 17.50 31.35 -30.06
C VAL A 151 18.96 31.71 -30.28
N ALA A 152 19.50 31.23 -31.39
CA ALA A 152 20.76 31.70 -31.91
C ALA A 152 20.63 33.21 -32.15
N SER A 153 21.38 34.01 -31.41
CA SER A 153 21.69 35.36 -31.85
C SER A 153 23.12 35.69 -31.46
N SER A 154 23.91 35.81 -32.51
CA SER A 154 25.27 36.29 -32.57
C SER A 154 25.45 37.59 -31.79
N ALA A 155 26.33 37.58 -30.78
CA ALA A 155 27.29 38.65 -30.55
C ALA A 155 28.28 38.22 -29.45
N ALA A 156 29.56 38.19 -29.82
CA ALA A 156 30.68 38.10 -28.88
C ALA A 156 30.80 39.38 -28.05
N VAL A 157 31.31 39.29 -26.81
CA VAL A 157 32.08 40.31 -26.06
C VAL A 157 32.50 39.71 -24.69
N PRO A 158 33.64 40.13 -24.09
CA PRO A 158 34.63 39.21 -23.54
C PRO A 158 34.62 39.05 -22.01
N LEU A 159 35.49 38.14 -21.58
CA LEU A 159 35.73 37.68 -20.22
C LEU A 159 36.16 38.82 -19.27
N ILE A 160 35.37 39.05 -18.23
CA ILE A 160 35.84 39.65 -16.97
C ILE A 160 35.40 38.73 -15.84
N GLY A 161 36.38 38.33 -15.03
CA GLY A 161 36.24 37.35 -13.97
C GLY A 161 35.25 37.78 -12.89
N ASN A 162 34.44 36.82 -12.45
CA ASN A 162 33.88 36.86 -11.11
C ASN A 162 33.74 35.43 -10.59
N VAL A 163 34.36 35.17 -9.44
CA VAL A 163 34.34 33.88 -8.74
C VAL A 163 32.97 33.72 -8.09
N GLY A 164 32.00 33.27 -8.88
CA GLY A 164 30.72 32.75 -8.40
C GLY A 164 30.79 31.23 -8.48
N VAL A 165 30.61 30.56 -7.33
CA VAL A 165 30.60 29.10 -7.20
C VAL A 165 29.57 28.52 -8.18
N ARG A 166 30.07 28.02 -9.31
CA ARG A 166 29.27 27.20 -10.23
C ARG A 166 29.18 25.83 -9.61
N CYS A 167 27.97 25.41 -9.23
CA CYS A 167 27.69 23.99 -9.08
C CYS A 167 28.13 23.30 -10.39
N PRO A 168 29.02 22.30 -10.34
CA PRO A 168 29.41 21.60 -11.54
C PRO A 168 28.14 20.92 -12.11
N PRO A 169 27.96 20.93 -13.43
CA PRO A 169 26.92 20.10 -14.02
C PRO A 169 27.36 18.66 -13.75
N ILE A 170 26.67 17.98 -12.83
CA ILE A 170 26.68 16.51 -12.86
C ILE A 170 26.00 16.18 -14.18
N ALA A 171 26.82 15.99 -15.21
CA ALA A 171 26.38 15.43 -16.46
C ALA A 171 25.66 14.13 -16.09
N CYS A 172 24.36 14.10 -16.32
CA CYS A 172 23.64 12.84 -16.41
C CYS A 172 24.23 12.09 -17.61
N ALA A 173 25.33 11.38 -17.38
CA ALA A 173 25.81 10.39 -18.30
C ALA A 173 24.74 9.31 -18.35
N SER A 174 23.93 9.32 -19.42
CA SER A 174 23.24 8.11 -19.85
C SER A 174 24.30 7.00 -19.95
N PRO A 175 24.16 5.86 -19.26
CA PRO A 175 24.98 4.71 -19.60
C PRO A 175 24.49 4.24 -20.96
N LYS A 176 25.21 4.62 -22.01
CA LYS A 176 25.23 3.83 -23.24
C LYS A 176 25.68 2.44 -22.83
N GLY A 177 24.81 1.46 -23.07
CA GLY A 177 25.04 0.08 -22.69
C GLY A 177 26.34 -0.47 -23.27
N LEU A 178 26.89 -1.46 -22.56
CA LEU A 178 27.90 -2.43 -23.00
C LEU A 178 28.14 -3.42 -21.83
N PRO A 179 28.59 -4.64 -22.08
CA PRO A 179 27.89 -5.74 -22.75
C PRO A 179 27.59 -6.89 -21.76
N SER A 180 26.93 -7.90 -22.31
CA SER A 180 26.60 -9.20 -21.71
C SER A 180 27.78 -9.95 -21.08
N THR A 181 27.38 -10.94 -20.25
CA THR A 181 28.10 -12.12 -19.75
C THR A 181 29.00 -11.93 -18.52
N SER A 182 28.45 -12.22 -17.34
CA SER A 182 29.09 -13.13 -16.40
C SER A 182 28.04 -14.04 -15.75
N THR A 183 28.13 -15.29 -16.17
CA THR A 183 27.46 -16.48 -15.65
C THR A 183 27.69 -16.60 -14.15
N TRP A 184 26.61 -16.60 -13.37
CA TRP A 184 26.59 -17.23 -12.06
C TRP A 184 25.40 -18.18 -12.03
N ALA A 185 25.68 -19.43 -12.40
CA ALA A 185 24.80 -20.55 -12.19
C ALA A 185 24.60 -20.75 -10.68
N PHE A 186 23.34 -20.78 -10.25
CA PHE A 186 22.93 -21.42 -9.01
C PHE A 186 22.03 -22.57 -9.43
N GLU A 187 22.63 -23.75 -9.50
CA GLU A 187 21.95 -25.01 -9.74
C GLU A 187 21.35 -25.47 -8.41
N SER A 188 20.10 -25.94 -8.48
CA SER A 188 19.37 -26.64 -7.43
C SER A 188 19.65 -28.13 -7.47
#